data_AF-A0A6L5YU97-F1
#
_entry.id   AF-A0A6L5YU97-F1
#
_cell.length_a   1.000
_cell.length_b   1.000
_cell.length_c   1.000
_cell.angle_alpha   90.00
_cell.angle_beta   90.00
_cell.angle_gamma   90.00
#
_symmetry.space_group_name_H-M   'P 1'
#
loop_
_entity.id
_entity.type
_entity.pdbx_description
1 polymer ?
#
loop_
_entity_poly.entity_id
_entity_poly.type
_entity_poly.pdbx_seq_one_letter_code
_entity_poly.pdbx_strand_id
1 'polypeptide(L)' 'MPYCGGYACGYALIRHFLKKTGISIYEATITPTEEIMRQSEDFWK' A
#
# COMPACT_ATOMS: atom_id res chain seq x y z
N MET A 1 8.89 -11.79 14.41
CA MET A 1 8.20 -11.55 13.11
C MET A 1 8.56 -12.70 12.19
N PRO A 2 7.59 -13.34 11.52
CA PRO A 2 7.90 -14.39 10.55
C PRO A 2 8.85 -13.83 9.47
N TYR A 3 9.71 -14.69 8.93
CA TYR A 3 10.56 -14.37 7.78
C TYR A 3 9.68 -13.80 6.66
N CYS A 4 10.07 -12.65 6.08
CA CYS A 4 9.31 -11.89 5.07
C CYS A 4 8.00 -11.23 5.55
N GLY A 5 7.75 -11.10 6.85
CA GLY A 5 6.55 -10.43 7.38
C GLY A 5 6.37 -9.01 6.86
N GLY A 6 7.47 -8.24 6.72
CA GLY A 6 7.43 -6.88 6.16
C GLY A 6 6.97 -6.84 4.70
N TYR A 7 7.39 -7.79 3.87
CA TYR A 7 6.99 -7.83 2.46
C TYR A 7 5.51 -8.22 2.30
N ALA A 8 5.05 -9.20 3.09
CA ALA A 8 3.64 -9.58 3.11
C ALA A 8 2.73 -8.43 3.56
N CYS A 9 3.12 -7.71 4.62
CA CYS A 9 2.41 -6.52 5.09
C CYS A 9 2.41 -5.40 4.04
N GLY A 10 3.55 -5.12 3.42
CA GLY A 10 3.66 -4.10 2.36
C GLY A 10 2.80 -4.43 1.15
N TYR A 11 2.82 -5.70 0.69
CA TYR A 11 1.96 -6.14 -0.40
C TYR A 11 0.47 -5.98 -0.08
N ALA A 12 0.05 -6.35 1.13
CA ALA A 12 -1.33 -6.19 1.56
C ALA A 12 -1.75 -4.71 1.61
N LEU A 13 -0.86 -3.83 2.08
CA LEU A 13 -1.08 -2.38 2.12
C LEU A 13 -1.24 -1.80 0.70
N ILE A 14 -0.33 -2.12 -0.22
CA ILE A 14 -0.43 -1.64 -1.62
C ILE A 14 -1.70 -2.19 -2.30
N ARG A 15 -2.07 -3.44 -2.02
CA ARG A 15 -3.32 -4.01 -2.54
C ARG A 15 -4.56 -3.29 -2.01
N HIS A 16 -4.55 -2.86 -0.74
CA HIS A 16 -5.61 -2.05 -0.15
C HIS A 16 -5.69 -0.67 -0.80
N PHE A 17 -4.54 0.01 -0.92
CA PHE A 17 -4.43 1.31 -1.58
C PHE A 17 -5.01 1.29 -3.00
N LEU A 18 -4.61 0.33 -3.84
CA LEU A 18 -5.08 0.22 -5.22
C LEU A 18 -6.60 -0.01 -5.31
N LYS A 19 -7.16 -0.80 -4.40
CA LYS A 19 -8.62 -1.02 -4.33
C LYS A 19 -9.37 0.24 -3.91
N LYS A 20 -8.79 1.04 -3.00
CA LYS A 20 -9.39 2.25 -2.47
C LYS A 20 -9.38 3.39 -3.49
N THR A 21 -8.28 3.56 -4.21
CA THR A 21 -8.08 4.69 -5.13
C THR A 21 -8.49 4.39 -6.56
N GLY A 22 -8.48 3.11 -6.96
CA GLY A 22 -8.79 2.68 -8.32
C GLY A 22 -7.73 3.04 -9.37
N ILE A 23 -6.58 3.60 -8.95
CA ILE A 23 -5.50 3.97 -9.88
C ILE A 23 -4.73 2.73 -10.35
N SER A 24 -4.07 2.85 -11.49
CA SER A 24 -3.26 1.75 -12.02
C SER A 24 -2.00 1.50 -11.17
N ILE A 25 -1.45 0.29 -11.24
CA ILE A 25 -0.17 -0.04 -10.59
C ILE A 25 0.99 0.84 -11.12
N TYR A 26 0.90 1.27 -12.38
CA TYR A 26 1.89 2.16 -12.98
C TYR A 26 1.90 3.52 -12.28
N GLU A 27 0.71 4.12 -12.11
CA GLU A 27 0.55 5.38 -11.37
C GLU A 27 0.97 5.23 -9.91
N ALA A 28 0.61 4.12 -9.27
CA ALA A 28 1.04 3.83 -7.90
C ALA A 28 2.56 3.72 -7.76
N THR A 29 3.27 3.26 -8.80
CA THR A 29 4.74 3.11 -8.77
C THR A 29 5.49 4.45 -8.79
N ILE A 30 4.89 5.48 -9.41
CA ILE A 30 5.45 6.85 -9.44
C ILE A 30 4.88 7.73 -8.32
N THR A 31 3.91 7.23 -7.55
CA THR A 31 3.29 7.97 -6.45
C THR A 31 4.26 8.01 -5.25
N PRO A 32 4.46 9.18 -4.61
CA PRO A 32 5.28 9.27 -3.41
C PRO A 32 4.78 8.37 -2.28
N THR A 33 5.71 7.75 -1.57
CA THR A 33 5.41 6.84 -0.46
C THR A 33 4.55 7.52 0.61
N GLU A 34 4.80 8.79 0.92
CA GLU A 34 4.05 9.57 1.91
C GLU A 34 2.56 9.67 1.55
N GLU A 35 2.26 9.82 0.26
CA GLU A 35 0.88 9.92 -0.21
C GLU A 35 0.17 8.57 -0.14
N ILE A 36 0.86 7.48 -0.50
CA ILE A 36 0.35 6.10 -0.36
C ILE A 36 0.06 5.80 1.11
N MET A 37 0.97 6.17 2.01
CA MET A 37 0.82 5.94 3.46
C MET A 37 -0.34 6.75 4.04
N ARG A 38 -0.46 8.04 3.70
CA ARG A 38 -1.57 8.91 4.12
C ARG A 38 -2.93 8.36 3.67
N GLN A 39 -3.00 7.88 2.44
CA GLN A 39 -4.23 7.29 1.91
C GLN A 39 -4.52 5.87 2.44
N SER A 40 -3.56 5.23 3.10
CA SER A 40 -3.69 3.86 3.63
C SER A 40 -3.68 3.79 5.15
N GLU A 41 -3.85 4.91 5.86
CA GLU A 41 -3.90 4.95 7.34
C GLU A 41 -5.00 4.06 7.92
N ASP A 42 -6.09 3.84 7.18
CA ASP A 42 -7.19 2.95 7.56
C ASP A 42 -6.85 1.46 7.44
N PHE A 43 -5.76 1.08 6.77
CA PHE A 43 -5.33 -0.32 6.67
C PHE A 43 -4.93 -0.91 8.03
N TRP A 44 -4.46 -0.07 8.96
CA TRP A 44 -3.97 -0.49 10.28
C TRP A 44 -5.03 -0.37 11.39
N LYS A 45 -6.26 0.03 11.05
CA LYS A 45 -7.40 0.05 11.97
C LYS A 45 -8.07 -1.31 12.04
#